data_AF-A0AAD9D9J1-F1
#
_entry.id   AF-A0AAD9D9J1-F1
#
_cell.length_a   1.000
_cell.length_b   1.000
_cell.length_c   1.000
_cell.angle_alpha   90.00
_cell.angle_beta   90.00
_cell.angle_gamma   90.00
#
_symmetry.space_group_name_H-M   'P 1'
#
loop_
_entity.id
_entity.type
_entity.pdbx_description
1 polymer ?
#
loop_
_entity_poly.entity_id
_entity_poly.type
_entity_poly.pdbx_seq_one_letter_code
_entity_poly.pdbx_strand_id
1 'polypeptide(L)'
;LLVVVQSLAFSTTNKANYSNKKVASPLTADDYDDVVVKSNRVFVAGISQTCSEETIHSTFSVFGTIADILIIGQDDAERKNKRKPYCFVTFDDLSSAQRAVASSSSSVPSSPPSNDDNNNNSVYTQIQYSKPIDSRRRSNQSRVEEAGKQSQIEAYTTETNLIVQVQSTHVDRMVDYLHCWNDKEKGEQNNFCKVLGSASAISRNVSLLYLSCGNPIDLGRILGVDPLLARAINKSYIVQPGLLRGNLSTEQGCSDFAKMLFGKVSSQTNNGLNDGNDEEEEPVVCRMQVFPPKYQSRLLQLVYDLVLETDEESRQFTISPKRFTHMLSVVEAYQYKGKGWEERQHDDNSKLYMVGISPASMDLDVVDTNNIITGDSSGDDVSRAYYKLKEAIGMYEAIHGALPQDLHGSLALDCGSAPGGWTKYLIEHFGCKQVYSIDPGELSPSVMKLKETMHMQMKIQYALPKLLEDEAVASDGGGVKLWVSDMCLHNMAEQVELLLLAKEEGVLAPNAFFVLTLKCVVGHSKLAYDAQVKKVVDKFFMDANLDCVETFHLFSNRSGERTVIGYIK
;
A
#
# COMPACT_ATOMS: atom_id res chain seq x y z
N LEU A 1 25.15 -22.76 -43.28
CA LEU A 1 26.58 -22.87 -42.96
C LEU A 1 26.72 -24.00 -41.94
N LEU A 2 27.42 -25.06 -42.32
CA LEU A 2 27.66 -26.30 -41.56
C LEU A 2 28.51 -26.07 -40.28
N VAL A 3 28.61 -27.13 -39.44
CA VAL A 3 29.66 -27.46 -38.43
C VAL A 3 29.35 -26.93 -36.99
N VAL A 4 29.37 -27.70 -35.89
CA VAL A 4 29.75 -29.10 -35.60
C VAL A 4 29.14 -29.57 -34.26
N VAL A 5 28.81 -30.86 -34.22
CA VAL A 5 28.46 -31.69 -33.05
C VAL A 5 29.73 -32.24 -32.41
N GLN A 6 29.85 -32.20 -31.08
CA GLN A 6 30.77 -33.10 -30.38
C GLN A 6 30.14 -33.74 -29.15
N SER A 7 29.88 -35.03 -29.31
CA SER A 7 29.60 -36.04 -28.30
C SER A 7 30.91 -36.46 -27.61
N LEU A 8 30.86 -36.71 -26.30
CA LEU A 8 31.80 -37.59 -25.63
C LEU A 8 31.02 -38.52 -24.69
N ALA A 9 31.07 -39.80 -25.04
CA ALA A 9 30.63 -40.94 -24.24
C ALA A 9 31.85 -41.72 -23.73
N PHE A 10 31.57 -42.70 -22.87
CA PHE A 10 32.43 -43.66 -22.15
C PHE A 10 32.87 -43.20 -20.75
N SER A 11 32.75 -43.98 -19.67
CA SER A 11 32.86 -45.45 -19.59
C SER A 11 32.10 -46.04 -18.39
N THR A 12 31.39 -47.12 -18.64
CA THR A 12 30.88 -48.12 -17.70
C THR A 12 32.01 -48.94 -17.06
N THR A 13 31.98 -49.15 -15.73
CA THR A 13 31.91 -50.48 -15.05
C THR A 13 32.32 -50.38 -13.57
N ASN A 14 31.43 -50.79 -12.65
CA ASN A 14 31.69 -51.95 -11.78
C ASN A 14 30.45 -52.36 -10.94
N LYS A 15 30.04 -53.61 -11.16
CA LYS A 15 29.27 -54.48 -10.24
C LYS A 15 30.18 -54.75 -9.01
N ALA A 16 29.78 -55.17 -7.81
CA ALA A 16 28.62 -55.83 -7.27
C ALA A 16 28.66 -55.67 -5.73
N ASN A 17 27.52 -55.81 -5.05
CA ASN A 17 27.30 -56.79 -3.96
C ASN A 17 26.12 -56.36 -3.07
N TYR A 18 24.96 -56.92 -3.40
CA TYR A 18 23.86 -57.08 -2.47
C TYR A 18 24.23 -58.19 -1.47
N SER A 19 24.34 -57.83 -0.18
CA SER A 19 24.25 -58.78 0.92
C SER A 19 23.12 -58.35 1.87
N ASN A 20 22.42 -59.37 2.35
CA ASN A 20 21.06 -59.33 2.87
C ASN A 20 20.98 -58.91 4.36
N LYS A 21 19.86 -58.26 4.72
CA LYS A 21 19.16 -58.22 6.02
C LYS A 21 19.78 -57.45 7.20
N LYS A 22 19.09 -56.35 7.58
CA LYS A 22 18.18 -56.31 8.75
C LYS A 22 17.29 -55.06 8.65
N VAL A 23 15.99 -55.27 8.76
CA VAL A 23 14.99 -54.20 8.95
C VAL A 23 15.32 -53.48 10.26
N ALA A 24 15.62 -52.18 10.19
CA ALA A 24 15.79 -51.32 11.36
C ALA A 24 14.62 -50.33 11.43
N SER A 25 14.09 -50.17 12.62
CA SER A 25 12.95 -49.34 13.05
C SER A 25 13.05 -47.86 12.64
N PRO A 26 11.93 -47.12 12.60
CA PRO A 26 11.95 -45.70 12.24
C PRO A 26 12.75 -44.91 13.27
N LEU A 27 13.67 -44.08 12.77
CA LEU A 27 14.40 -43.08 13.56
C LEU A 27 13.41 -42.07 14.14
N THR A 28 13.55 -41.77 15.43
CA THR A 28 12.77 -40.75 16.15
C THR A 28 13.27 -39.35 15.84
N ALA A 29 12.39 -38.35 15.98
CA ALA A 29 12.59 -36.96 15.57
C ALA A 29 13.70 -36.17 16.30
N ASP A 30 14.44 -36.80 17.22
CA ASP A 30 15.49 -36.15 18.02
C ASP A 30 16.88 -36.21 17.36
N ASP A 31 17.06 -36.97 16.26
CA ASP A 31 18.36 -37.11 15.57
C ASP A 31 18.59 -36.11 14.41
N TYR A 32 17.68 -35.15 14.17
CA TYR A 32 17.73 -34.26 12.99
C TYR A 32 18.23 -32.82 13.27
N ASP A 33 18.81 -32.56 14.45
CA ASP A 33 19.06 -31.18 14.91
C ASP A 33 20.41 -30.55 14.47
N ASP A 34 21.21 -31.24 13.65
CA ASP A 34 22.58 -30.76 13.29
C ASP A 34 22.87 -30.62 11.79
N VAL A 35 21.85 -30.64 10.92
CA VAL A 35 22.05 -30.38 9.48
C VAL A 35 22.01 -28.88 9.21
N VAL A 36 23.19 -28.25 9.08
CA VAL A 36 23.32 -26.84 8.64
C VAL A 36 22.86 -26.71 7.19
N VAL A 37 21.61 -26.28 6.98
CA VAL A 37 21.09 -25.93 5.65
C VAL A 37 21.72 -24.62 5.20
N LYS A 38 22.52 -24.67 4.12
CA LYS A 38 23.11 -23.48 3.51
C LYS A 38 22.03 -22.65 2.81
N SER A 39 21.97 -21.35 3.08
CA SER A 39 21.07 -20.40 2.42
C SER A 39 21.80 -19.11 2.06
N ASN A 40 21.28 -18.32 1.13
CA ASN A 40 21.84 -17.01 0.78
C ASN A 40 21.56 -15.93 1.86
N ARG A 41 20.89 -16.30 2.95
CA ARG A 41 20.55 -15.41 4.06
C ARG A 41 21.28 -15.81 5.33
N VAL A 42 21.97 -14.86 5.93
CA VAL A 42 22.72 -15.05 7.18
C VAL A 42 22.03 -14.35 8.34
N PHE A 43 22.09 -14.97 9.51
CA PHE A 43 21.69 -14.38 10.79
C PHE A 43 22.91 -13.77 11.47
N VAL A 44 22.79 -12.53 11.92
CA VAL A 44 23.85 -11.76 12.56
C VAL A 44 23.37 -11.34 13.95
N ALA A 45 23.98 -11.89 15.00
CA ALA A 45 23.61 -11.66 16.38
C ALA A 45 24.52 -10.63 17.07
N GLY A 46 23.98 -9.97 18.10
CA GLY A 46 24.76 -9.14 19.02
C GLY A 46 25.24 -7.83 18.42
N ILE A 47 24.43 -7.24 17.53
CA ILE A 47 24.69 -5.90 17.01
C ILE A 47 24.36 -4.85 18.08
N SER A 48 25.01 -3.68 18.01
CA SER A 48 24.75 -2.56 18.92
C SER A 48 23.31 -2.04 18.77
N GLN A 49 22.74 -1.48 19.85
CA GLN A 49 21.45 -0.79 19.84
C GLN A 49 21.44 0.42 18.89
N THR A 50 22.60 1.02 18.64
CA THR A 50 22.77 2.18 17.75
C THR A 50 23.22 1.79 16.33
N CYS A 51 23.26 0.50 16.00
CA CYS A 51 23.76 0.04 14.70
C CYS A 51 22.78 0.42 13.57
N SER A 52 23.24 1.19 12.58
CA SER A 52 22.42 1.57 11.42
C SER A 52 22.46 0.52 10.32
N GLU A 53 21.44 0.53 9.45
CA GLU A 53 21.42 -0.30 8.25
C GLU A 53 22.64 -0.02 7.34
N GLU A 54 23.07 1.24 7.21
CA GLU A 54 24.27 1.58 6.41
C GLU A 54 25.54 0.93 6.99
N THR A 55 25.63 0.84 8.31
CA THR A 55 26.76 0.20 8.99
C THR A 55 26.80 -1.30 8.69
N ILE A 56 25.64 -1.98 8.75
CA ILE A 56 25.51 -3.39 8.38
C ILE A 56 25.81 -3.58 6.90
N HIS A 57 25.27 -2.72 6.02
CA HIS A 57 25.50 -2.78 4.59
C HIS A 57 27.00 -2.68 4.27
N SER A 58 27.68 -1.66 4.79
CA SER A 58 29.12 -1.48 4.58
C SER A 58 29.96 -2.62 5.15
N THR A 59 29.52 -3.26 6.23
CA THR A 59 30.22 -4.39 6.85
C THR A 59 30.11 -5.66 6.01
N PHE A 60 28.95 -5.91 5.40
CA PHE A 60 28.67 -7.16 4.70
C PHE A 60 28.82 -7.08 3.17
N SER A 61 28.85 -5.89 2.58
CA SER A 61 29.02 -5.70 1.13
C SER A 61 30.36 -6.21 0.61
N VAL A 62 31.37 -6.34 1.48
CA VAL A 62 32.67 -6.95 1.14
C VAL A 62 32.56 -8.42 0.76
N PHE A 63 31.51 -9.12 1.21
CA PHE A 63 31.28 -10.52 0.88
C PHE A 63 30.51 -10.70 -0.42
N GLY A 64 29.79 -9.67 -0.88
CA GLY A 64 29.10 -9.59 -2.17
C GLY A 64 27.84 -8.73 -2.12
N THR A 65 27.08 -8.69 -3.22
CA THR A 65 25.87 -7.84 -3.34
C THR A 65 24.77 -8.25 -2.37
N ILE A 66 24.25 -7.28 -1.63
CA ILE A 66 23.20 -7.46 -0.62
C ILE A 66 21.84 -7.16 -1.25
N ALA A 67 20.91 -8.11 -1.15
CA ALA A 67 19.54 -8.00 -1.64
C ALA A 67 18.60 -7.36 -0.61
N ASP A 68 18.78 -7.63 0.69
CA ASP A 68 17.90 -7.16 1.77
C ASP A 68 18.62 -7.19 3.13
N ILE A 69 18.41 -6.17 3.96
CA ILE A 69 18.86 -6.11 5.36
C ILE A 69 17.63 -5.93 6.25
N LEU A 70 17.51 -6.75 7.29
CA LEU A 70 16.42 -6.65 8.26
C LEU A 70 16.97 -6.61 9.69
N ILE A 71 16.87 -5.47 10.36
CA ILE A 71 17.27 -5.28 11.77
C ILE A 71 16.05 -5.51 12.68
N ILE A 72 16.24 -6.21 13.80
CA ILE A 72 15.18 -6.55 14.76
C ILE A 72 15.63 -6.30 16.20
N GLY A 73 14.75 -5.69 17.00
CA GLY A 73 14.96 -5.45 18.44
C GLY A 73 15.54 -4.07 18.78
N GLN A 74 15.58 -3.15 17.83
CA GLN A 74 16.13 -1.80 18.03
C GLN A 74 15.18 -0.86 18.80
N ASP A 75 13.87 -1.13 18.75
CA ASP A 75 12.82 -0.28 19.37
C ASP A 75 12.33 -0.78 20.75
N ASP A 76 12.81 -1.94 21.22
CA ASP A 76 12.31 -2.63 22.41
C ASP A 76 13.03 -2.17 23.72
N ALA A 77 13.28 -0.86 23.86
CA ALA A 77 14.07 -0.30 24.97
C ALA A 77 13.42 -0.48 26.37
N GLU A 78 12.10 -0.70 26.46
CA GLU A 78 11.36 -0.75 27.73
C GLU A 78 11.07 -2.17 28.28
N ARG A 79 11.47 -3.25 27.60
CA ARG A 79 11.20 -4.62 28.08
C ARG A 79 12.29 -5.15 29.02
N LYS A 80 11.88 -5.61 30.21
CA LYS A 80 12.72 -6.16 31.30
C LYS A 80 13.68 -7.32 30.94
N ASN A 81 13.64 -7.87 29.73
CA ASN A 81 14.47 -9.01 29.32
C ASN A 81 15.29 -8.62 28.07
N LYS A 82 16.47 -8.03 28.31
CA LYS A 82 17.38 -7.49 27.29
C LYS A 82 17.90 -8.59 26.35
N ARG A 83 17.22 -8.88 25.25
CA ARG A 83 17.85 -9.56 24.11
C ARG A 83 18.60 -8.50 23.31
N LYS A 84 19.91 -8.70 23.08
CA LYS A 84 20.67 -7.83 22.18
C LYS A 84 19.99 -7.83 20.79
N PRO A 85 19.94 -6.69 20.10
CA PRO A 85 19.41 -6.65 18.74
C PRO A 85 20.18 -7.60 17.82
N TYR A 86 19.53 -7.98 16.73
CA TYR A 86 20.09 -8.86 15.72
C TYR A 86 19.60 -8.42 14.34
N CYS A 87 20.30 -8.81 13.29
CA CYS A 87 19.86 -8.58 11.93
C CYS A 87 19.96 -9.82 11.06
N PHE A 88 19.30 -9.76 9.91
CA PHE A 88 19.48 -10.69 8.83
C PHE A 88 20.01 -9.96 7.61
N VAL A 89 20.99 -10.56 6.95
CA VAL A 89 21.53 -10.06 5.67
C VAL A 89 21.26 -11.12 4.61
N THR A 90 20.57 -10.73 3.54
CA THR A 90 20.29 -11.59 2.39
C THR A 90 21.18 -11.16 1.25
N PHE A 91 21.96 -12.09 0.71
CA PHE A 91 22.80 -11.86 -0.47
C PHE A 91 22.08 -12.30 -1.75
N ASP A 92 22.48 -11.73 -2.89
CA ASP A 92 21.98 -12.18 -4.20
C ASP A 92 22.37 -13.62 -4.51
N ASP A 93 23.50 -14.10 -3.98
CA ASP A 93 24.02 -15.42 -4.24
C ASP A 93 24.45 -16.18 -2.98
N LEU A 94 24.43 -17.52 -3.06
CA LEU A 94 24.79 -18.42 -1.97
C LEU A 94 26.27 -18.34 -1.59
N SER A 95 27.15 -17.99 -2.55
CA SER A 95 28.59 -17.94 -2.33
C SER A 95 29.01 -16.76 -1.46
N SER A 96 28.30 -15.63 -1.56
CA SER A 96 28.45 -14.47 -0.68
C SER A 96 28.13 -14.81 0.77
N ALA A 97 27.02 -15.52 1.00
CA ALA A 97 26.65 -16.00 2.33
C ALA A 97 27.70 -16.98 2.90
N GLN A 98 28.25 -17.88 2.08
CA GLN A 98 29.33 -18.78 2.47
C GLN A 98 30.58 -18.03 2.94
N ARG A 99 31.00 -16.99 2.20
CA ARG A 99 32.14 -16.15 2.59
C ARG A 99 31.89 -15.44 3.92
N ALA A 100 30.69 -14.88 4.12
CA ALA A 100 30.31 -14.18 5.34
C ALA A 100 30.25 -15.09 6.57
N VAL A 101 29.77 -16.33 6.44
CA VAL A 101 29.77 -17.30 7.56
C VAL A 101 31.19 -17.78 7.84
N ALA A 102 32.01 -18.05 6.82
CA ALA A 102 33.38 -18.53 6.97
C ALA A 102 34.33 -17.51 7.60
N SER A 103 34.09 -16.20 7.41
CA SER A 103 34.91 -15.16 8.06
C SER A 103 34.80 -15.17 9.58
N SER A 104 33.71 -15.70 10.13
CA SER A 104 33.49 -15.77 11.59
C SER A 104 34.22 -16.91 12.29
N SER A 105 34.44 -18.03 11.59
CA SER A 105 35.17 -19.19 12.10
C SER A 105 36.68 -18.96 12.27
N SER A 106 37.21 -17.86 11.72
CA SER A 106 38.64 -17.51 11.77
C SER A 106 39.04 -16.66 12.99
N SER A 107 38.11 -16.36 13.90
CA SER A 107 38.37 -15.62 15.15
C SER A 107 37.68 -16.30 16.34
N VAL A 108 38.24 -17.43 16.80
CA VAL A 108 37.82 -18.10 18.03
C VAL A 108 38.85 -17.81 19.13
N PRO A 109 38.58 -16.96 20.12
CA PRO A 109 39.18 -17.12 21.44
C PRO A 109 38.32 -18.12 22.22
N SER A 110 38.88 -19.28 22.51
CA SER A 110 38.33 -20.26 23.45
C SER A 110 38.50 -19.75 24.89
N SER A 111 37.66 -18.82 25.35
CA SER A 111 37.46 -18.45 26.76
C SER A 111 36.24 -17.53 26.93
N PRO A 112 35.50 -17.59 28.06
CA PRO A 112 34.44 -16.62 28.34
C PRO A 112 35.05 -15.23 28.57
N PRO A 113 34.48 -14.13 28.02
CA PRO A 113 34.98 -12.80 28.29
C PRO A 113 34.66 -12.40 29.73
N SER A 114 35.70 -12.03 30.48
CA SER A 114 35.62 -11.24 31.69
C SER A 114 35.01 -9.86 31.41
N ASN A 115 34.30 -9.29 32.39
CA ASN A 115 33.48 -8.08 32.27
C ASN A 115 34.22 -6.75 32.02
N ASP A 116 35.51 -6.79 31.70
CA ASP A 116 36.28 -5.60 31.37
C ASP A 116 37.00 -5.85 30.05
N ASP A 117 36.54 -5.24 28.96
CA ASP A 117 37.38 -4.86 27.81
C ASP A 117 36.61 -4.04 26.78
N ASN A 118 36.97 -2.76 26.71
CA ASN A 118 36.35 -1.71 25.89
C ASN A 118 37.01 -1.58 24.50
N ASN A 119 37.45 -2.69 23.87
CA ASN A 119 38.24 -2.59 22.63
C ASN A 119 38.05 -3.73 21.60
N ASN A 120 36.87 -4.32 21.48
CA ASN A 120 36.57 -5.24 20.39
C ASN A 120 35.66 -4.56 19.34
N ASN A 121 36.25 -4.07 18.26
CA ASN A 121 35.61 -3.21 17.25
C ASN A 121 34.70 -3.96 16.26
N SER A 122 34.15 -5.12 16.65
CA SER A 122 33.28 -5.93 15.79
C SER A 122 31.84 -5.45 15.89
N VAL A 123 31.21 -5.19 14.74
CA VAL A 123 29.80 -4.74 14.63
C VAL A 123 28.80 -5.81 15.11
N TYR A 124 29.22 -7.08 15.19
CA TYR A 124 28.40 -8.23 15.58
C TYR A 124 29.18 -9.25 16.42
N THR A 125 28.48 -10.13 17.15
CA THR A 125 29.10 -11.18 17.99
C THR A 125 29.05 -12.57 17.36
N GLN A 126 28.08 -12.83 16.49
CA GLN A 126 27.92 -14.13 15.85
C GLN A 126 27.29 -13.98 14.47
N ILE A 127 27.76 -14.77 13.51
CA ILE A 127 27.11 -14.96 12.22
C ILE A 127 26.98 -16.45 11.91
N GLN A 128 25.84 -16.83 11.36
CA GLN A 128 25.56 -18.20 10.92
C GLN A 128 24.55 -18.16 9.77
N TYR A 129 24.39 -19.26 9.05
CA TYR A 129 23.24 -19.38 8.14
C TYR A 129 21.96 -19.15 8.90
N SER A 130 21.05 -18.37 8.30
CA SER A 130 19.73 -18.23 8.88
C SER A 130 19.07 -19.61 8.89
N LYS A 131 18.66 -20.06 10.08
CA LYS A 131 17.82 -21.26 10.17
C LYS A 131 16.52 -20.94 9.43
N PRO A 132 15.98 -21.87 8.61
CA PRO A 132 14.67 -21.70 8.01
C PRO A 132 13.65 -21.26 9.05
N ILE A 133 12.77 -20.32 8.69
CA ILE A 133 11.76 -19.74 9.59
C ILE A 133 10.93 -20.83 10.28
N ASP A 134 10.78 -22.01 9.66
CA ASP A 134 10.06 -23.17 10.18
C ASP A 134 10.72 -23.87 11.39
N SER A 135 12.00 -23.60 11.69
CA SER A 135 12.65 -24.14 12.91
C SER A 135 12.24 -23.39 14.18
N ARG A 136 11.74 -22.15 14.06
CA ARG A 136 10.97 -21.53 15.15
C ARG A 136 9.57 -22.12 15.04
N ARG A 137 9.20 -23.04 15.94
CA ARG A 137 7.82 -23.53 16.11
C ARG A 137 6.85 -22.34 16.07
N ARG A 138 6.26 -22.05 14.92
CA ARG A 138 5.03 -21.25 14.87
C ARG A 138 4.00 -22.05 15.64
N SER A 139 3.31 -21.40 16.58
CA SER A 139 2.30 -22.05 17.40
C SER A 139 1.26 -22.73 16.51
N ASN A 140 0.65 -23.83 16.98
CA ASN A 140 -0.46 -24.47 16.27
C ASN A 140 -1.57 -23.46 15.90
N GLN A 141 -1.74 -22.42 16.72
CA GLN A 141 -2.62 -21.29 16.48
C GLN A 141 -2.34 -20.57 15.13
N SER A 142 -1.08 -20.24 14.83
CA SER A 142 -0.73 -19.59 13.55
C SER A 142 -1.03 -20.47 12.32
N ARG A 143 -0.96 -21.80 12.45
CA ARG A 143 -1.31 -22.73 11.36
C ARG A 143 -2.82 -22.77 11.12
N VAL A 144 -3.61 -22.78 12.19
CA VAL A 144 -5.07 -22.71 12.12
C VAL A 144 -5.53 -21.37 11.55
N GLU A 145 -4.90 -20.26 11.96
CA GLU A 145 -5.17 -18.93 11.41
C GLU A 145 -4.88 -18.85 9.90
N GLU A 146 -3.78 -19.43 9.43
CA GLU A 146 -3.43 -19.42 8.01
C GLU A 146 -4.36 -20.31 7.17
N ALA A 147 -4.73 -21.49 7.67
CA ALA A 147 -5.73 -22.34 7.02
C ALA A 147 -7.09 -21.64 6.96
N GLY A 148 -7.48 -20.95 8.05
CA GLY A 148 -8.68 -20.13 8.10
C GLY A 148 -8.67 -19.00 7.07
N LYS A 149 -7.53 -18.32 6.87
CA LYS A 149 -7.38 -17.29 5.83
C LYS A 149 -7.58 -17.86 4.43
N GLN A 150 -6.98 -19.01 4.12
CA GLN A 150 -7.16 -19.61 2.79
C GLN A 150 -8.64 -19.93 2.53
N SER A 151 -9.34 -20.55 3.50
CA SER A 151 -10.78 -20.82 3.38
C SER A 151 -11.62 -19.55 3.25
N GLN A 152 -11.23 -18.45 3.92
CA GLN A 152 -11.88 -17.15 3.74
C GLN A 152 -11.70 -16.61 2.33
N ILE A 153 -10.49 -16.68 1.76
CA ILE A 153 -10.28 -16.25 0.37
C ILE A 153 -11.11 -17.08 -0.59
N GLU A 154 -11.11 -18.42 -0.43
CA GLU A 154 -11.95 -19.30 -1.24
C GLU A 154 -13.42 -18.88 -1.16
N ALA A 155 -13.93 -18.55 0.03
CA ALA A 155 -15.28 -18.01 0.20
C ALA A 155 -15.49 -16.66 -0.52
N TYR A 156 -14.60 -15.68 -0.35
CA TYR A 156 -14.71 -14.36 -1.03
C TYR A 156 -14.77 -14.53 -2.55
N THR A 157 -13.95 -15.41 -3.11
CA THR A 157 -13.85 -15.58 -4.57
C THR A 157 -15.10 -16.19 -5.23
N THR A 158 -16.05 -16.73 -4.46
CA THR A 158 -17.29 -17.31 -5.00
C THR A 158 -18.29 -16.27 -5.53
N GLU A 159 -18.19 -15.03 -5.07
CA GLU A 159 -19.07 -13.92 -5.49
C GLU A 159 -18.29 -12.73 -6.08
N THR A 160 -16.95 -12.76 -6.01
CA THR A 160 -16.11 -11.64 -6.45
C THR A 160 -16.18 -11.47 -7.96
N ASN A 161 -16.54 -10.27 -8.40
CA ASN A 161 -16.46 -9.86 -9.82
C ASN A 161 -15.60 -8.60 -10.05
N LEU A 162 -15.11 -7.97 -8.97
CA LEU A 162 -14.17 -6.86 -9.04
C LEU A 162 -13.13 -7.00 -7.91
N ILE A 163 -11.84 -6.93 -8.27
CA ILE A 163 -10.74 -6.83 -7.32
C ILE A 163 -10.11 -5.44 -7.44
N VAL A 164 -9.95 -4.77 -6.31
CA VAL A 164 -9.27 -3.47 -6.24
C VAL A 164 -7.97 -3.62 -5.45
N GLN A 165 -6.85 -3.20 -6.03
CA GLN A 165 -5.59 -3.04 -5.32
C GLN A 165 -5.63 -1.75 -4.53
N VAL A 166 -5.63 -1.90 -3.21
CA VAL A 166 -5.67 -0.79 -2.26
C VAL A 166 -4.36 -0.75 -1.49
N GLN A 167 -3.81 0.44 -1.26
CA GLN A 167 -2.71 0.61 -0.31
C GLN A 167 -3.13 0.08 1.07
N SER A 168 -2.31 -0.76 1.69
CA SER A 168 -2.68 -1.44 2.94
C SER A 168 -3.11 -0.50 4.06
N THR A 169 -2.61 0.74 4.08
CA THR A 169 -2.98 1.77 5.06
C THR A 169 -4.35 2.40 4.82
N HIS A 170 -5.00 2.14 3.68
CA HIS A 170 -6.27 2.73 3.26
C HIS A 170 -7.43 1.73 3.23
N VAL A 171 -7.21 0.45 3.57
CA VAL A 171 -8.23 -0.61 3.45
C VAL A 171 -9.50 -0.25 4.23
N ASP A 172 -9.39 0.08 5.52
CA ASP A 172 -10.56 0.40 6.35
C ASP A 172 -11.37 1.58 5.76
N ARG A 173 -10.67 2.63 5.33
CA ARG A 173 -11.30 3.81 4.72
C ARG A 173 -11.97 3.49 3.40
N MET A 174 -11.39 2.58 2.61
CA MET A 174 -11.97 2.13 1.37
C MET A 174 -13.28 1.38 1.62
N VAL A 175 -13.35 0.59 2.69
CA VAL A 175 -14.58 -0.09 3.11
C VAL A 175 -15.64 0.93 3.52
N ASP A 176 -15.28 1.90 4.36
CA ASP A 176 -16.20 2.97 4.78
C ASP A 176 -16.71 3.79 3.59
N TYR A 177 -15.83 4.16 2.65
CA TYR A 177 -16.18 4.86 1.42
C TYR A 177 -17.23 4.08 0.60
N LEU A 178 -17.02 2.77 0.41
CA LEU A 178 -17.94 1.94 -0.37
C LEU A 178 -19.30 1.75 0.33
N HIS A 179 -19.33 1.72 1.66
CA HIS A 179 -20.59 1.75 2.41
C HIS A 179 -21.36 3.04 2.18
N CYS A 180 -20.69 4.19 2.31
CA CYS A 180 -21.29 5.50 2.03
C CYS A 180 -21.73 5.64 0.56
N TRP A 181 -20.97 5.08 -0.38
CA TRP A 181 -21.33 5.05 -1.81
C TRP A 181 -22.64 4.27 -2.02
N ASN A 182 -22.77 3.08 -1.45
CA ASN A 182 -24.03 2.32 -1.54
C ASN A 182 -25.23 3.09 -0.98
N ASP A 183 -25.05 3.82 0.13
CA ASP A 183 -26.13 4.59 0.73
C ASP A 183 -26.65 5.70 -0.18
N LYS A 184 -25.76 6.31 -0.98
CA LYS A 184 -26.12 7.33 -1.98
C LYS A 184 -26.79 6.73 -3.21
N GLU A 185 -26.39 5.52 -3.62
CA GLU A 185 -26.85 4.85 -4.84
C GLU A 185 -28.12 3.98 -4.67
N LYS A 186 -28.71 3.94 -3.47
CA LYS A 186 -29.88 3.11 -3.10
C LYS A 186 -31.12 3.22 -4.01
N GLY A 187 -31.15 4.14 -4.97
CA GLY A 187 -32.23 4.35 -5.95
C GLY A 187 -32.04 3.67 -7.31
N GLU A 188 -30.85 3.19 -7.66
CA GLU A 188 -30.56 2.61 -8.98
C GLU A 188 -30.47 1.08 -8.91
N GLN A 189 -31.29 0.35 -9.67
CA GLN A 189 -31.44 -1.11 -9.55
C GLN A 189 -30.15 -1.93 -9.79
N ASN A 190 -29.11 -1.33 -10.41
CA ASN A 190 -27.85 -2.01 -10.72
C ASN A 190 -26.60 -1.44 -10.01
N ASN A 191 -26.74 -0.38 -9.20
CA ASN A 191 -25.59 0.22 -8.50
C ASN A 191 -25.52 -0.28 -7.06
N PHE A 192 -24.92 -1.45 -6.88
CA PHE A 192 -24.57 -1.96 -5.56
C PHE A 192 -23.13 -2.45 -5.53
N CYS A 193 -22.51 -2.39 -4.36
CA CYS A 193 -21.18 -2.92 -4.09
C CYS A 193 -21.13 -3.57 -2.70
N LYS A 194 -20.95 -4.89 -2.65
CA LYS A 194 -20.73 -5.64 -1.42
C LYS A 194 -19.23 -5.87 -1.25
N VAL A 195 -18.68 -5.38 -0.15
CA VAL A 195 -17.32 -5.74 0.30
C VAL A 195 -17.36 -7.16 0.86
N LEU A 196 -16.69 -8.09 0.19
CA LEU A 196 -16.62 -9.49 0.61
C LEU A 196 -15.49 -9.72 1.62
N GLY A 197 -14.37 -9.01 1.44
CA GLY A 197 -13.23 -9.08 2.34
C GLY A 197 -11.97 -8.48 1.73
N SER A 198 -10.85 -8.61 2.43
CA SER A 198 -9.55 -8.16 1.96
C SER A 198 -8.44 -9.18 2.27
N ALA A 199 -7.36 -9.12 1.50
CA ALA A 199 -6.17 -9.94 1.70
C ALA A 199 -4.90 -9.15 1.42
N SER A 200 -3.83 -9.39 2.18
CA SER A 200 -2.52 -8.83 1.83
C SER A 200 -2.03 -9.40 0.50
N ALA A 201 -1.56 -8.53 -0.39
CA ALA A 201 -0.96 -8.94 -1.64
C ALA A 201 0.52 -9.32 -1.47
N ILE A 202 1.13 -9.84 -2.54
CA ILE A 202 2.57 -10.13 -2.57
C ILE A 202 3.43 -8.86 -2.55
N SER A 203 2.92 -7.77 -3.13
CA SER A 203 3.58 -6.48 -3.16
C SER A 203 3.53 -5.82 -1.78
N ARG A 204 4.64 -5.23 -1.34
CA ARG A 204 4.70 -4.48 -0.07
C ARG A 204 3.66 -3.35 -0.11
N ASN A 205 2.97 -3.14 1.01
CA ASN A 205 1.96 -2.08 1.21
C ASN A 205 0.76 -2.14 0.26
N VAL A 206 0.46 -3.30 -0.35
CA VAL A 206 -0.72 -3.50 -1.19
C VAL A 206 -1.60 -4.59 -0.57
N SER A 207 -2.91 -4.36 -0.60
CA SER A 207 -3.95 -5.33 -0.28
C SER A 207 -4.91 -5.45 -1.44
N LEU A 208 -5.52 -6.62 -1.60
CA LEU A 208 -6.60 -6.87 -2.54
C LEU A 208 -7.92 -6.76 -1.77
N LEU A 209 -8.81 -5.90 -2.26
CA LEU A 209 -10.18 -5.79 -1.79
C LEU A 209 -11.09 -6.56 -2.76
N TYR A 210 -11.88 -7.49 -2.22
CA TYR A 210 -12.76 -8.38 -2.96
C TYR A 210 -14.17 -7.83 -2.95
N LEU A 211 -14.70 -7.51 -4.12
CA LEU A 211 -16.00 -6.85 -4.27
C LEU A 211 -16.94 -7.70 -5.13
N SER A 212 -18.21 -7.73 -4.73
CA SER A 212 -19.33 -8.17 -5.56
C SER A 212 -20.19 -6.96 -5.87
N CYS A 213 -20.29 -6.57 -7.13
CA CYS A 213 -21.01 -5.36 -7.53
C CYS A 213 -21.90 -5.58 -8.75
N GLY A 214 -22.95 -4.78 -8.90
CA GLY A 214 -23.89 -4.91 -10.01
C GLY A 214 -23.26 -4.58 -11.36
N ASN A 215 -22.47 -3.50 -11.41
CA ASN A 215 -21.69 -3.11 -12.60
C ASN A 215 -20.20 -2.88 -12.23
N PRO A 216 -19.31 -3.87 -12.46
CA PRO A 216 -17.89 -3.75 -12.11
C PRO A 216 -17.11 -2.79 -13.00
N ILE A 217 -17.57 -2.54 -14.24
CA ILE A 217 -16.94 -1.58 -15.15
C ILE A 217 -17.19 -0.16 -14.65
N ASP A 218 -18.45 0.16 -14.37
CA ASP A 218 -18.82 1.51 -13.92
C ASP A 218 -18.24 1.83 -12.55
N LEU A 219 -18.32 0.90 -11.60
CA LEU A 219 -17.67 1.09 -10.30
C LEU A 219 -16.15 1.20 -10.46
N GLY A 220 -15.53 0.35 -11.27
CA GLY A 220 -14.10 0.44 -11.58
C GLY A 220 -13.69 1.82 -12.13
N ARG A 221 -14.52 2.40 -13.00
CA ARG A 221 -14.34 3.76 -13.54
C ARG A 221 -14.45 4.81 -12.44
N ILE A 222 -15.56 4.81 -11.68
CA ILE A 222 -15.80 5.75 -10.56
C ILE A 222 -14.60 5.76 -9.60
N LEU A 223 -14.15 4.57 -9.21
CA LEU A 223 -13.02 4.41 -8.30
C LEU A 223 -11.69 4.91 -8.90
N GLY A 224 -11.49 4.74 -10.20
CA GLY A 224 -10.27 5.15 -10.90
C GLY A 224 -10.18 6.65 -11.20
N VAL A 225 -11.33 7.33 -11.35
CA VAL A 225 -11.38 8.76 -11.68
C VAL A 225 -11.56 9.67 -10.47
N ASP A 226 -12.03 9.15 -9.32
CA ASP A 226 -12.21 9.95 -8.11
C ASP A 226 -10.85 10.44 -7.58
N PRO A 227 -10.59 11.77 -7.61
CA PRO A 227 -9.31 12.33 -7.15
C PRO A 227 -9.02 12.05 -5.66
N LEU A 228 -10.05 11.81 -4.84
CA LEU A 228 -9.89 11.46 -3.43
C LEU A 228 -9.22 10.08 -3.26
N LEU A 229 -9.50 9.16 -4.19
CA LEU A 229 -9.04 7.78 -4.12
C LEU A 229 -7.69 7.55 -4.81
N ALA A 230 -7.15 8.57 -5.49
CA ALA A 230 -5.89 8.50 -6.24
C ALA A 230 -4.68 7.96 -5.44
N ARG A 231 -4.69 8.12 -4.10
CA ARG A 231 -3.65 7.55 -3.21
C ARG A 231 -4.02 6.18 -2.64
N ALA A 232 -5.30 5.84 -2.58
CA ALA A 232 -5.75 4.57 -2.05
C ALA A 232 -5.63 3.46 -3.09
N ILE A 233 -6.03 3.74 -4.33
CA ILE A 233 -6.21 2.71 -5.34
C ILE A 233 -5.03 2.72 -6.30
N ASN A 234 -4.39 1.56 -6.45
CA ASN A 234 -3.32 1.38 -7.44
C ASN A 234 -3.91 0.92 -8.78
N LYS A 235 -4.86 -0.02 -8.74
CA LYS A 235 -5.45 -0.62 -9.94
C LYS A 235 -6.70 -1.44 -9.62
N SER A 236 -7.63 -1.54 -10.57
CA SER A 236 -8.79 -2.42 -10.52
C SER A 236 -8.68 -3.55 -11.56
N TYR A 237 -9.31 -4.68 -11.25
CA TYR A 237 -9.33 -5.88 -12.09
C TYR A 237 -10.74 -6.46 -12.08
N ILE A 238 -11.40 -6.43 -13.23
CA ILE A 238 -12.67 -7.12 -13.41
C ILE A 238 -12.35 -8.61 -13.54
N VAL A 239 -13.00 -9.44 -12.72
CA VAL A 239 -12.81 -10.88 -12.63
C VAL A 239 -14.15 -11.60 -12.71
N GLN A 240 -14.14 -12.90 -12.99
CA GLN A 240 -15.33 -13.74 -12.78
C GLN A 240 -15.19 -14.57 -11.50
N PRO A 241 -16.33 -14.93 -10.86
CA PRO A 241 -16.34 -15.84 -9.74
C PRO A 241 -15.59 -17.15 -9.99
N GLY A 242 -14.92 -17.62 -8.94
CA GLY A 242 -14.18 -18.88 -8.92
C GLY A 242 -12.67 -18.73 -9.06
N LEU A 243 -11.97 -19.73 -8.54
CA LEU A 243 -10.51 -19.78 -8.49
C LEU A 243 -9.94 -20.75 -9.53
N LEU A 244 -8.80 -20.37 -10.07
CA LEU A 244 -7.90 -21.24 -10.80
C LEU A 244 -6.67 -21.53 -9.96
N ARG A 245 -6.21 -22.77 -9.98
CA ARG A 245 -4.97 -23.18 -9.33
C ARG A 245 -3.85 -23.22 -10.37
N GLY A 246 -2.65 -22.83 -9.97
CA GLY A 246 -1.48 -22.83 -10.84
C GLY A 246 -0.27 -22.19 -10.16
N ASN A 247 0.82 -22.02 -10.89
CA ASN A 247 2.01 -21.34 -10.40
C ASN A 247 2.75 -20.65 -11.55
N LEU A 248 2.54 -19.34 -11.71
CA LEU A 248 3.18 -18.56 -12.77
C LEU A 248 4.70 -18.33 -12.56
N SER A 249 5.24 -18.73 -11.40
CA SER A 249 6.69 -18.61 -11.12
C SER A 249 7.50 -19.72 -11.78
N THR A 250 6.92 -20.90 -11.99
CA THR A 250 7.60 -22.05 -12.59
C THR A 250 7.37 -22.05 -14.09
N GLU A 251 8.21 -22.78 -14.83
CA GLU A 251 8.06 -22.92 -16.28
C GLU A 251 6.87 -23.78 -16.66
N GLN A 252 6.82 -24.97 -16.09
CA GLN A 252 5.74 -25.91 -16.33
C GLN A 252 4.40 -25.36 -15.85
N GLY A 253 4.32 -24.87 -14.61
CA GLY A 253 3.12 -24.27 -14.05
C GLY A 253 2.58 -23.08 -14.85
N CYS A 254 3.45 -22.24 -15.45
CA CYS A 254 3.01 -21.15 -16.31
C CYS A 254 2.46 -21.66 -17.66
N SER A 255 3.10 -22.68 -18.26
CA SER A 255 2.62 -23.32 -19.49
C SER A 255 1.24 -23.98 -19.30
N ASP A 256 1.07 -24.72 -18.21
CA ASP A 256 -0.19 -25.40 -17.91
C ASP A 256 -1.31 -24.41 -17.58
N PHE A 257 -0.97 -23.34 -16.85
CA PHE A 257 -1.92 -22.25 -16.60
C PHE A 257 -2.33 -21.54 -17.90
N ALA A 258 -1.41 -21.30 -18.84
CA ALA A 258 -1.73 -20.68 -20.13
C ALA A 258 -2.73 -21.50 -20.95
N LYS A 259 -2.58 -22.84 -20.99
CA LYS A 259 -3.52 -23.75 -21.67
C LYS A 259 -4.91 -23.72 -21.02
N MET A 260 -4.95 -23.77 -19.68
CA MET A 260 -6.21 -23.66 -18.94
C MET A 260 -6.90 -22.31 -19.16
N LEU A 261 -6.12 -21.21 -19.14
CA LEU A 261 -6.60 -19.86 -19.39
C LEU A 261 -7.17 -19.74 -20.82
N PHE A 262 -6.45 -20.21 -21.82
CA PHE A 262 -6.89 -20.21 -23.22
C PHE A 262 -8.22 -20.97 -23.40
N GLY A 263 -8.34 -22.17 -22.83
CA GLY A 263 -9.58 -22.95 -22.88
C GLY A 263 -10.75 -22.24 -22.19
N LYS A 264 -10.51 -21.63 -21.02
CA LYS A 264 -11.53 -20.88 -20.28
C LYS A 264 -12.02 -19.66 -21.07
N VAL A 265 -11.10 -18.85 -21.58
CA VAL A 265 -11.45 -17.64 -22.37
C VAL A 265 -12.21 -18.04 -23.63
N SER A 266 -11.75 -19.06 -24.36
CA SER A 266 -12.43 -19.56 -25.57
C SER A 266 -13.86 -20.06 -25.29
N SER A 267 -14.11 -20.64 -24.11
CA SER A 267 -15.46 -21.07 -23.73
C SER A 267 -16.38 -19.90 -23.35
N GLN A 268 -15.82 -18.84 -22.76
CA GLN A 268 -16.59 -17.67 -22.34
C GLN A 268 -16.97 -16.78 -23.52
N THR A 269 -16.10 -16.64 -24.52
CA THR A 269 -16.42 -15.92 -25.75
C THR A 269 -17.49 -16.67 -26.55
N ASN A 270 -17.44 -18.00 -26.61
CA ASN A 270 -18.46 -18.85 -27.24
C ASN A 270 -19.87 -18.72 -26.62
N ASN A 271 -19.97 -18.51 -25.31
CA ASN A 271 -21.27 -18.44 -24.63
C ASN A 271 -21.96 -17.06 -24.74
N GLY A 272 -21.25 -16.02 -25.18
CA GLY A 272 -21.84 -14.71 -25.48
C GLY A 272 -22.58 -14.63 -26.83
N LEU A 273 -22.38 -15.62 -27.71
CA LEU A 273 -22.81 -15.67 -29.10
C LEU A 273 -24.27 -16.14 -29.35
N ASN A 274 -25.10 -16.27 -28.31
CA ASN A 274 -26.45 -16.85 -28.43
C ASN A 274 -27.59 -15.85 -28.17
N ASP A 275 -27.36 -14.53 -28.30
CA ASP A 275 -28.42 -13.52 -28.23
C ASP A 275 -28.80 -12.98 -29.63
N GLY A 276 -29.18 -13.89 -30.53
CA GLY A 276 -30.20 -13.70 -31.58
C GLY A 276 -30.12 -12.57 -32.60
N ASN A 277 -29.06 -11.76 -32.68
CA ASN A 277 -28.95 -10.65 -33.64
C ASN A 277 -27.90 -10.95 -34.72
N ASP A 278 -28.37 -11.06 -35.97
CA ASP A 278 -27.59 -11.27 -37.21
C ASP A 278 -26.75 -10.04 -37.62
N GLU A 279 -25.96 -9.46 -36.71
CA GLU A 279 -24.89 -8.52 -37.08
C GLU A 279 -23.55 -9.26 -37.04
N GLU A 280 -22.66 -9.03 -38.03
CA GLU A 280 -21.30 -9.59 -38.04
C GLU A 280 -20.55 -9.12 -36.78
N GLU A 281 -20.57 -9.92 -35.71
CA GLU A 281 -19.93 -9.56 -34.45
C GLU A 281 -18.41 -9.41 -34.65
N GLU A 282 -17.89 -8.26 -34.22
CA GLU A 282 -16.46 -7.98 -34.29
C GLU A 282 -15.65 -9.03 -33.49
N PRO A 283 -14.46 -9.43 -33.98
CA PRO A 283 -13.64 -10.41 -33.29
C PRO A 283 -13.26 -9.94 -31.88
N VAL A 284 -13.29 -10.86 -30.91
CA VAL A 284 -12.84 -10.57 -29.54
C VAL A 284 -11.32 -10.37 -29.54
N VAL A 285 -10.89 -9.12 -29.31
CA VAL A 285 -9.48 -8.76 -29.21
C VAL A 285 -9.15 -8.37 -27.77
N CYS A 286 -8.40 -9.22 -27.09
CA CYS A 286 -8.08 -9.06 -25.67
C CYS A 286 -6.78 -8.29 -25.47
N ARG A 287 -6.77 -7.36 -24.51
CA ARG A 287 -5.55 -6.87 -23.86
C ARG A 287 -5.42 -7.51 -22.50
N MET A 288 -4.27 -8.12 -22.22
CA MET A 288 -4.05 -8.81 -20.95
C MET A 288 -3.42 -7.89 -19.90
N GLN A 289 -3.93 -7.98 -18.67
CA GLN A 289 -3.35 -7.40 -17.48
C GLN A 289 -3.15 -8.46 -16.40
N VAL A 290 -1.95 -8.51 -15.84
CA VAL A 290 -1.58 -9.54 -14.86
C VAL A 290 -1.11 -8.90 -13.56
N PHE A 291 -1.61 -9.41 -12.45
CA PHE A 291 -1.05 -9.16 -11.13
C PHE A 291 -0.59 -10.48 -10.50
N PRO A 292 0.68 -10.58 -10.06
CA PRO A 292 1.73 -9.57 -10.12
C PRO A 292 2.26 -9.29 -11.55
N PRO A 293 2.68 -8.05 -11.87
CA PRO A 293 3.07 -7.66 -13.23
C PRO A 293 4.31 -8.38 -13.75
N LYS A 294 5.17 -8.90 -12.86
CA LYS A 294 6.37 -9.68 -13.23
C LYS A 294 6.04 -10.94 -14.06
N TYR A 295 4.81 -11.44 -14.01
CA TYR A 295 4.39 -12.61 -14.78
C TYR A 295 3.78 -12.27 -16.14
N GLN A 296 3.53 -10.98 -16.42
CA GLN A 296 2.76 -10.53 -17.59
C GLN A 296 3.39 -10.98 -18.90
N SER A 297 4.67 -10.68 -19.14
CA SER A 297 5.33 -10.95 -20.42
C SER A 297 5.35 -12.44 -20.77
N ARG A 298 5.64 -13.30 -19.78
CA ARG A 298 5.73 -14.74 -19.99
C ARG A 298 4.37 -15.36 -20.30
N LEU A 299 3.36 -15.04 -19.47
CA LEU A 299 2.01 -15.56 -19.69
C LEU A 299 1.45 -15.06 -21.02
N LEU A 300 1.72 -13.80 -21.37
CA LEU A 300 1.27 -13.19 -22.63
C LEU A 300 1.79 -13.95 -23.83
N GLN A 301 3.09 -14.25 -23.84
CA GLN A 301 3.73 -14.98 -24.94
C GLN A 301 3.11 -16.36 -25.11
N LEU A 302 2.96 -17.12 -24.03
CA LEU A 302 2.42 -18.49 -24.09
C LEU A 302 0.97 -18.52 -24.59
N VAL A 303 0.12 -17.59 -24.13
CA VAL A 303 -1.26 -17.53 -24.62
C VAL A 303 -1.30 -17.06 -26.08
N TYR A 304 -0.43 -16.12 -26.47
CA TYR A 304 -0.32 -15.67 -27.85
C TYR A 304 0.11 -16.80 -28.80
N ASP A 305 1.08 -17.61 -28.39
CA ASP A 305 1.53 -18.77 -29.18
C ASP A 305 0.38 -19.79 -29.36
N LEU A 306 -0.39 -20.08 -28.30
CA LEU A 306 -1.58 -20.95 -28.40
C LEU A 306 -2.65 -20.39 -29.34
N VAL A 307 -2.87 -19.07 -29.32
CA VAL A 307 -3.77 -18.39 -30.26
C VAL A 307 -3.28 -18.54 -31.71
N LEU A 308 -1.97 -18.44 -31.94
CA LEU A 308 -1.36 -18.59 -33.28
C LEU A 308 -1.40 -20.04 -33.79
N GLU A 309 -1.26 -21.02 -32.91
CA GLU A 309 -1.35 -22.45 -33.24
C GLU A 309 -2.77 -22.91 -33.55
N THR A 310 -3.79 -22.13 -33.16
CA THR A 310 -5.19 -22.41 -33.46
C THR A 310 -5.56 -21.92 -34.86
N ASP A 311 -6.23 -22.76 -35.65
CA ASP A 311 -6.73 -22.43 -36.99
C ASP A 311 -7.60 -21.16 -36.96
N GLU A 312 -7.44 -20.28 -37.95
CA GLU A 312 -8.12 -18.98 -37.99
C GLU A 312 -9.66 -19.11 -37.90
N GLU A 313 -10.24 -20.13 -38.53
CA GLU A 313 -11.68 -20.40 -38.51
C GLU A 313 -12.19 -20.89 -37.13
N SER A 314 -11.31 -21.42 -36.28
CA SER A 314 -11.62 -21.90 -34.93
C SER A 314 -11.24 -20.91 -33.84
N ARG A 315 -10.56 -19.81 -34.19
CA ARG A 315 -10.04 -18.83 -33.24
C ARG A 315 -11.17 -17.98 -32.67
N GLN A 316 -11.41 -18.16 -31.37
CA GLN A 316 -12.48 -17.46 -30.65
C GLN A 316 -12.09 -16.06 -30.17
N PHE A 317 -10.79 -15.80 -30.00
CA PHE A 317 -10.26 -14.50 -29.61
C PHE A 317 -8.80 -14.35 -30.06
N THR A 318 -8.32 -13.11 -30.12
CA THR A 318 -6.91 -12.78 -30.32
C THR A 318 -6.40 -11.86 -29.21
N ILE A 319 -5.09 -11.60 -29.20
CA ILE A 319 -4.45 -10.74 -28.21
C ILE A 319 -3.72 -9.59 -28.88
N SER A 320 -3.97 -8.37 -28.40
CA SER A 320 -3.34 -7.15 -28.91
C SER A 320 -3.15 -6.13 -27.78
N PRO A 321 -1.97 -5.50 -27.66
CA PRO A 321 -1.73 -4.50 -26.62
C PRO A 321 -2.28 -3.10 -26.96
N LYS A 322 -2.61 -2.81 -28.23
CA LYS A 322 -2.94 -1.44 -28.71
C LYS A 322 -4.39 -1.28 -29.15
N ARG A 323 -4.89 -2.20 -29.97
CA ARG A 323 -6.27 -2.22 -30.46
C ARG A 323 -6.94 -3.42 -29.84
N PHE A 324 -7.84 -3.20 -28.89
CA PHE A 324 -8.49 -4.26 -28.12
C PHE A 324 -9.95 -3.87 -27.85
N THR A 325 -10.82 -4.87 -27.88
CA THR A 325 -12.25 -4.73 -27.57
C THR A 325 -12.55 -5.21 -26.15
N HIS A 326 -11.66 -6.02 -25.56
CA HIS A 326 -11.83 -6.64 -24.25
C HIS A 326 -10.56 -6.58 -23.41
N MET A 327 -10.75 -6.61 -22.09
CA MET A 327 -9.69 -6.76 -21.09
C MET A 327 -9.70 -8.18 -20.52
N LEU A 328 -8.51 -8.79 -20.47
CA LEU A 328 -8.27 -10.07 -19.82
C LEU A 328 -7.46 -9.86 -18.54
N SER A 329 -8.10 -10.01 -17.38
CA SER A 329 -7.49 -9.87 -16.06
C SER A 329 -7.05 -11.22 -15.52
N VAL A 330 -5.82 -11.29 -14.98
CA VAL A 330 -5.32 -12.44 -14.22
C VAL A 330 -4.71 -11.93 -12.91
N VAL A 331 -5.25 -12.34 -11.76
CA VAL A 331 -4.87 -11.80 -10.45
C VAL A 331 -4.53 -12.94 -9.49
N GLU A 332 -3.31 -12.98 -8.96
CA GLU A 332 -2.95 -13.84 -7.82
C GLU A 332 -3.74 -13.37 -6.59
N ALA A 333 -4.75 -14.14 -6.21
CA ALA A 333 -5.69 -13.77 -5.16
C ALA A 333 -5.05 -13.88 -3.78
N TYR A 334 -4.21 -14.89 -3.56
CA TYR A 334 -3.69 -15.18 -2.23
C TYR A 334 -2.25 -15.63 -2.24
N GLN A 335 -1.46 -15.03 -1.35
CA GLN A 335 -0.12 -15.50 -1.05
C GLN A 335 -0.12 -16.30 0.27
N TYR A 336 -0.02 -17.62 0.17
CA TYR A 336 0.19 -18.47 1.34
C TYR A 336 1.57 -18.21 1.96
N LYS A 337 1.59 -17.85 3.25
CA LYS A 337 2.82 -17.60 4.04
C LYS A 337 2.95 -18.56 5.23
N GLY A 338 2.21 -19.66 5.21
CA GLY A 338 2.24 -20.71 6.25
C GLY A 338 3.43 -21.66 6.16
N LYS A 339 3.41 -22.72 6.98
CA LYS A 339 4.46 -23.75 6.99
C LYS A 339 4.57 -24.43 5.62
N GLY A 340 5.79 -24.67 5.14
CA GLY A 340 6.05 -25.26 3.82
C GLY A 340 5.82 -24.30 2.64
N TRP A 341 5.73 -22.98 2.88
CA TRP A 341 5.54 -22.01 1.79
C TRP A 341 6.71 -22.00 0.80
N GLU A 342 7.93 -22.31 1.25
CA GLU A 342 9.14 -22.43 0.41
C GLU A 342 9.02 -23.63 -0.54
N GLU A 343 8.61 -24.78 -0.01
CA GLU A 343 8.35 -26.00 -0.80
C GLU A 343 7.21 -25.77 -1.81
N ARG A 344 6.16 -25.05 -1.40
CA ARG A 344 5.05 -24.66 -2.27
C ARG A 344 5.45 -23.70 -3.40
N GLN A 345 6.57 -22.97 -3.30
CA GLN A 345 7.00 -22.11 -4.43
C GLN A 345 7.32 -22.92 -5.69
N HIS A 346 7.68 -24.20 -5.54
CA HIS A 346 8.05 -25.08 -6.65
C HIS A 346 6.91 -26.02 -7.09
N ASP A 347 5.81 -26.08 -6.34
CA ASP A 347 4.62 -26.84 -6.72
C ASP A 347 3.82 -26.06 -7.79
N ASP A 348 3.65 -26.67 -8.95
CA ASP A 348 3.02 -26.06 -10.13
C ASP A 348 1.54 -25.69 -9.93
N ASN A 349 0.89 -26.19 -8.86
CA ASN A 349 -0.53 -25.97 -8.60
C ASN A 349 -0.83 -25.29 -7.24
N SER A 350 0.18 -24.66 -6.65
CA SER A 350 0.12 -24.19 -5.25
C SER A 350 -0.51 -22.82 -5.05
N LYS A 351 -0.59 -21.98 -6.10
CA LYS A 351 -1.10 -20.60 -6.02
C LYS A 351 -2.52 -20.50 -6.56
N LEU A 352 -3.21 -19.45 -6.10
CA LEU A 352 -4.62 -19.20 -6.37
C LEU A 352 -4.76 -17.94 -7.22
N TYR A 353 -5.45 -18.05 -8.35
CA TYR A 353 -5.69 -16.96 -9.29
C TYR A 353 -7.18 -16.76 -9.56
N MET A 354 -7.60 -15.50 -9.66
CA MET A 354 -8.88 -15.13 -10.27
C MET A 354 -8.63 -14.61 -11.69
N VAL A 355 -9.57 -14.89 -12.59
CA VAL A 355 -9.47 -14.53 -14.01
C VAL A 355 -10.77 -13.89 -14.47
N GLY A 356 -10.65 -12.87 -15.32
CA GLY A 356 -11.77 -12.09 -15.85
C GLY A 356 -11.63 -11.74 -17.32
N ILE A 357 -12.68 -11.90 -18.12
CA ILE A 357 -12.84 -11.15 -19.38
C ILE A 357 -13.94 -10.10 -19.23
N SER A 358 -13.72 -8.88 -19.74
CA SER A 358 -14.72 -7.81 -19.77
C SER A 358 -14.58 -6.96 -21.04
N PRO A 359 -15.65 -6.33 -21.52
CA PRO A 359 -15.55 -5.26 -22.52
C PRO A 359 -14.56 -4.19 -22.07
N ALA A 360 -13.80 -3.64 -23.01
CA ALA A 360 -12.88 -2.54 -22.76
C ALA A 360 -13.65 -1.22 -22.59
N SER A 361 -13.26 -0.44 -21.59
CA SER A 361 -13.76 0.91 -21.33
C SER A 361 -12.62 1.90 -21.53
N MET A 362 -12.73 2.81 -22.52
CA MET A 362 -11.65 3.77 -22.81
C MET A 362 -11.23 4.58 -21.56
N ASP A 363 -12.21 5.00 -20.77
CA ASP A 363 -12.00 5.77 -19.54
C ASP A 363 -11.23 5.01 -18.44
N LEU A 364 -11.25 3.68 -18.48
CA LEU A 364 -10.62 2.81 -17.48
C LEU A 364 -9.30 2.19 -18.00
N ASP A 365 -9.29 1.80 -19.28
CA ASP A 365 -8.27 0.91 -19.85
C ASP A 365 -7.27 1.62 -20.77
N VAL A 366 -7.57 2.85 -21.20
CA VAL A 366 -6.74 3.64 -22.12
C VAL A 366 -6.20 4.90 -21.45
N VAL A 367 -7.00 5.57 -20.62
CA VAL A 367 -6.56 6.78 -19.91
C VAL A 367 -5.56 6.41 -18.82
N ASP A 368 -4.34 6.93 -18.92
CA ASP A 368 -3.38 6.89 -17.81
C ASP A 368 -3.96 7.80 -16.71
N THR A 369 -4.51 7.21 -15.65
CA THR A 369 -5.09 7.96 -14.54
C THR A 369 -4.06 8.86 -13.84
N ASN A 370 -2.76 8.61 -14.02
CA ASN A 370 -1.71 9.56 -13.62
C ASN A 370 -1.79 10.90 -14.36
N ASN A 371 -2.32 10.92 -15.59
CA ASN A 371 -2.50 12.12 -16.39
C ASN A 371 -3.81 12.87 -16.11
N ILE A 372 -4.81 12.24 -15.45
CA ILE A 372 -6.05 12.92 -15.04
C ILE A 372 -5.75 13.90 -13.89
N ILE A 373 -4.81 13.54 -13.01
CA ILE A 373 -4.34 14.43 -11.92
C ILE A 373 -3.59 15.65 -12.47
N THR A 374 -3.00 15.55 -13.67
CA THR A 374 -2.31 16.65 -14.35
C THR A 374 -3.13 17.29 -15.47
N GLY A 375 -4.39 16.87 -15.65
CA GLY A 375 -5.17 17.08 -16.86
C GLY A 375 -6.13 18.25 -16.84
N ASP A 376 -6.11 19.11 -15.81
CA ASP A 376 -6.76 20.40 -15.94
C ASP A 376 -5.86 21.28 -16.81
N SER A 377 -6.30 21.52 -18.03
CA SER A 377 -5.51 22.17 -19.09
C SER A 377 -5.40 23.69 -18.90
N SER A 378 -5.81 24.20 -17.73
CA SER A 378 -5.34 25.46 -17.17
C SER A 378 -4.15 25.12 -16.28
N GLY A 379 -2.95 25.65 -16.55
CA GLY A 379 -1.72 25.40 -15.77
C GLY A 379 -1.76 25.86 -14.30
N ASP A 380 -2.71 25.31 -13.55
CA ASP A 380 -3.05 25.57 -12.17
C ASP A 380 -2.69 24.32 -11.38
N ASP A 381 -1.52 24.35 -10.72
CA ASP A 381 -1.07 23.31 -9.80
C ASP A 381 -2.10 23.12 -8.65
N VAL A 382 -3.11 22.26 -8.83
CA VAL A 382 -4.01 21.86 -7.76
C VAL A 382 -3.23 20.94 -6.81
N SER A 383 -2.64 21.53 -5.78
CA SER A 383 -1.78 20.82 -4.84
C SER A 383 -2.56 19.78 -4.00
N ARG A 384 -1.90 18.68 -3.59
CA ARG A 384 -2.44 17.64 -2.68
C ARG A 384 -3.20 18.21 -1.48
N ALA A 385 -2.75 19.36 -0.95
CA ALA A 385 -3.38 20.01 0.18
C ALA A 385 -4.85 20.34 -0.13
N TYR A 386 -5.16 20.84 -1.33
CA TYR A 386 -6.52 21.18 -1.76
C TYR A 386 -7.51 20.03 -1.51
N TYR A 387 -7.19 18.84 -2.01
CA TYR A 387 -8.04 17.66 -1.84
C TYR A 387 -8.12 17.18 -0.40
N LYS A 388 -7.10 17.44 0.43
CA LYS A 388 -7.16 17.14 1.87
C LYS A 388 -8.24 17.96 2.58
N LEU A 389 -8.33 19.27 2.29
CA LEU A 389 -9.37 20.12 2.89
C LEU A 389 -10.75 19.75 2.32
N LYS A 390 -10.86 19.53 1.00
CA LYS A 390 -12.08 19.04 0.36
C LYS A 390 -12.61 17.76 1.01
N GLU A 391 -11.74 16.79 1.22
CA GLU A 391 -12.08 15.53 1.87
C GLU A 391 -12.53 15.72 3.32
N ALA A 392 -11.80 16.53 4.10
CA ALA A 392 -12.14 16.80 5.49
C ALA A 392 -13.53 17.42 5.65
N ILE A 393 -13.85 18.41 4.81
CA ILE A 393 -15.16 19.07 4.80
C ILE A 393 -16.26 18.09 4.40
N GLY A 394 -16.08 17.33 3.31
CA GLY A 394 -17.08 16.36 2.86
C GLY A 394 -17.36 15.26 3.89
N MET A 395 -16.33 14.78 4.60
CA MET A 395 -16.48 13.83 5.71
C MET A 395 -17.23 14.45 6.90
N TYR A 396 -16.93 15.70 7.23
CA TYR A 396 -17.61 16.43 8.30
C TYR A 396 -19.10 16.63 8.01
N GLU A 397 -19.43 17.06 6.79
CA GLU A 397 -20.82 17.27 6.37
C GLU A 397 -21.63 15.98 6.28
N ALA A 398 -20.97 14.85 5.98
CA ALA A 398 -21.63 13.55 6.00
C ALA A 398 -22.08 13.14 7.42
N ILE A 399 -21.42 13.62 8.46
CA ILE A 399 -21.76 13.34 9.87
C ILE A 399 -22.72 14.40 10.43
N HIS A 400 -22.43 15.68 10.18
CA HIS A 400 -23.10 16.81 10.84
C HIS A 400 -24.14 17.52 9.96
N GLY A 401 -24.25 17.15 8.69
CA GLY A 401 -25.03 17.88 7.69
C GLY A 401 -24.27 19.07 7.09
N ALA A 402 -24.93 19.79 6.18
CA ALA A 402 -24.31 20.92 5.49
C ALA A 402 -23.80 22.00 6.47
N LEU A 403 -22.62 22.56 6.17
CA LEU A 403 -22.03 23.61 7.00
C LEU A 403 -22.91 24.89 7.03
N PRO A 404 -22.88 25.66 8.13
CA PRO A 404 -23.62 26.92 8.24
C PRO A 404 -23.30 27.92 7.11
N GLN A 405 -24.35 28.56 6.59
CA GLN A 405 -24.23 29.50 5.47
C GLN A 405 -23.37 30.73 5.80
N ASP A 406 -23.25 31.09 7.09
CA ASP A 406 -22.52 32.27 7.55
C ASP A 406 -20.99 32.09 7.58
N LEU A 407 -20.50 30.86 7.31
CA LEU A 407 -19.10 30.59 6.97
C LEU A 407 -18.77 31.01 5.52
N HIS A 408 -19.77 31.09 4.63
CA HIS A 408 -19.53 31.50 3.26
C HIS A 408 -19.34 33.02 3.18
N GLY A 409 -18.34 33.46 2.40
CA GLY A 409 -17.99 34.88 2.30
C GLY A 409 -17.40 35.47 3.59
N SER A 410 -16.97 34.64 4.53
CA SER A 410 -16.29 35.10 5.75
C SER A 410 -14.81 35.40 5.50
N LEU A 411 -14.14 35.91 6.53
CA LEU A 411 -12.68 35.97 6.58
C LEU A 411 -12.14 34.59 6.98
N ALA A 412 -11.04 34.19 6.33
CA ALA A 412 -10.36 32.95 6.63
C ALA A 412 -8.85 33.16 6.81
N LEU A 413 -8.24 32.26 7.56
CA LEU A 413 -6.82 32.25 7.86
C LEU A 413 -6.26 30.86 7.56
N ASP A 414 -5.28 30.80 6.67
CA ASP A 414 -4.59 29.57 6.27
C ASP A 414 -3.14 29.59 6.79
N CYS A 415 -2.90 28.82 7.85
CA CYS A 415 -1.60 28.68 8.51
C CYS A 415 -0.79 27.54 7.89
N GLY A 416 0.42 27.85 7.41
CA GLY A 416 1.23 26.89 6.68
C GLY A 416 0.74 26.73 5.24
N SER A 417 0.38 27.86 4.63
CA SER A 417 -0.39 27.92 3.39
C SER A 417 0.39 27.52 2.14
N ALA A 418 1.72 27.61 2.11
CA ALA A 418 2.48 27.37 0.88
C ALA A 418 2.38 25.90 0.40
N PRO A 419 2.10 25.62 -0.89
CA PRO A 419 2.00 26.54 -2.02
C PRO A 419 0.59 27.13 -2.29
N GLY A 420 -0.41 26.87 -1.45
CA GLY A 420 -1.71 27.58 -1.48
C GLY A 420 -2.93 26.69 -1.72
N GLY A 421 -2.84 25.37 -1.53
CA GLY A 421 -3.96 24.46 -1.79
C GLY A 421 -5.19 24.71 -0.90
N TRP A 422 -4.99 24.98 0.39
CA TRP A 422 -6.07 25.27 1.33
C TRP A 422 -6.63 26.69 1.09
N THR A 423 -5.76 27.68 0.87
CA THR A 423 -6.14 29.01 0.36
C THR A 423 -7.08 28.93 -0.85
N LYS A 424 -6.67 28.22 -1.91
CA LYS A 424 -7.47 28.11 -3.14
C LYS A 424 -8.83 27.47 -2.87
N TYR A 425 -8.87 26.40 -2.06
CA TYR A 425 -10.12 25.75 -1.68
C TYR A 425 -11.07 26.69 -0.92
N LEU A 426 -10.56 27.45 0.05
CA LEU A 426 -11.35 28.41 0.82
C LEU A 426 -11.98 29.48 -0.08
N ILE A 427 -11.22 30.00 -1.04
CA ILE A 427 -11.73 31.01 -1.99
C ILE A 427 -12.80 30.40 -2.89
N GLU A 428 -12.56 29.22 -3.48
CA GLU A 428 -13.46 28.62 -4.46
C GLU A 428 -14.74 28.04 -3.85
N HIS A 429 -14.66 27.43 -2.65
CA HIS A 429 -15.76 26.66 -2.07
C HIS A 429 -16.51 27.43 -0.98
N PHE A 430 -15.79 28.17 -0.12
CA PHE A 430 -16.44 29.04 0.86
C PHE A 430 -16.71 30.44 0.30
N GLY A 431 -16.12 30.81 -0.85
CA GLY A 431 -16.28 32.15 -1.40
C GLY A 431 -15.71 33.24 -0.49
N CYS A 432 -14.68 32.91 0.31
CA CYS A 432 -14.12 33.81 1.31
C CYS A 432 -13.77 35.17 0.71
N LYS A 433 -14.15 36.26 1.39
CA LYS A 433 -13.87 37.64 0.91
C LYS A 433 -12.38 37.95 0.93
N GLN A 434 -11.68 37.38 1.90
CA GLN A 434 -10.24 37.50 2.06
C GLN A 434 -9.73 36.24 2.76
N VAL A 435 -8.60 35.71 2.29
CA VAL A 435 -7.86 34.65 2.95
C VAL A 435 -6.45 35.14 3.29
N TYR A 436 -6.15 35.25 4.58
CA TYR A 436 -4.79 35.53 5.05
C TYR A 436 -3.99 34.23 4.97
N SER A 437 -3.17 34.13 3.93
CA SER A 437 -2.33 32.96 3.65
C SER A 437 -0.97 33.18 4.29
N ILE A 438 -0.66 32.45 5.35
CA ILE A 438 0.50 32.70 6.22
C ILE A 438 1.48 31.55 6.08
N ASP A 439 2.64 31.83 5.49
CA ASP A 439 3.73 30.87 5.36
C ASP A 439 5.03 31.60 5.00
N PRO A 440 6.20 31.25 5.56
CA PRO A 440 7.48 31.77 5.08
C PRO A 440 7.80 31.41 3.61
N GLY A 441 7.24 30.32 3.11
CA GLY A 441 7.35 29.85 1.73
C GLY A 441 6.56 30.69 0.73
N GLU A 442 6.76 30.41 -0.55
CA GLU A 442 6.07 31.09 -1.65
C GLU A 442 4.76 30.38 -2.00
N LEU A 443 3.71 31.16 -2.27
CA LEU A 443 2.48 30.65 -2.87
C LEU A 443 2.68 30.45 -4.38
N SER A 444 1.92 29.52 -4.96
CA SER A 444 1.95 29.32 -6.40
C SER A 444 1.45 30.56 -7.15
N PRO A 445 1.90 30.79 -8.41
CA PRO A 445 1.44 31.92 -9.20
C PRO A 445 -0.07 31.94 -9.43
N SER A 446 -0.74 30.78 -9.46
CA SER A 446 -2.19 30.70 -9.63
C SER A 446 -2.94 31.22 -8.40
N VAL A 447 -2.44 30.93 -7.19
CA VAL A 447 -3.05 31.40 -5.93
C VAL A 447 -2.73 32.87 -5.65
N MET A 448 -1.52 33.32 -5.99
CA MET A 448 -1.10 34.72 -5.85
C MET A 448 -1.91 35.69 -6.73
N LYS A 449 -2.46 35.21 -7.86
CA LYS A 449 -3.28 36.03 -8.77
C LYS A 449 -4.72 36.22 -8.27
N LEU A 450 -5.16 35.44 -7.30
CA LEU A 450 -6.50 35.57 -6.73
C LEU A 450 -6.55 36.84 -5.87
N LYS A 451 -7.51 37.72 -6.16
CA LYS A 451 -7.63 39.04 -5.49
C LYS A 451 -7.97 38.91 -3.99
N GLU A 452 -8.59 37.80 -3.62
CA GLU A 452 -8.97 37.46 -2.24
C GLU A 452 -7.78 36.91 -1.42
N THR A 453 -6.64 36.60 -2.05
CA THR A 453 -5.44 36.13 -1.35
C THR A 453 -4.64 37.29 -0.78
N MET A 454 -4.41 37.29 0.54
CA MET A 454 -3.39 38.14 1.17
C MET A 454 -2.26 37.26 1.69
N HIS A 455 -1.13 37.22 0.98
CA HIS A 455 0.03 36.45 1.40
C HIS A 455 0.83 37.22 2.45
N MET A 456 0.96 36.64 3.64
CA MET A 456 1.83 37.11 4.71
C MET A 456 3.03 36.18 4.78
N GLN A 457 4.12 36.55 4.11
CA GLN A 457 5.31 35.70 4.00
C GLN A 457 6.14 35.66 5.30
N MET A 458 5.59 35.00 6.32
CA MET A 458 6.14 34.92 7.67
C MET A 458 5.53 33.74 8.44
N LYS A 459 6.06 33.48 9.63
CA LYS A 459 5.44 32.50 10.54
C LYS A 459 4.24 33.13 11.27
N ILE A 460 3.26 32.29 11.64
CA ILE A 460 2.00 32.72 12.27
C ILE A 460 2.20 33.57 13.53
N GLN A 461 3.18 33.26 14.39
CA GLN A 461 3.45 34.05 15.59
C GLN A 461 3.79 35.52 15.31
N TYR A 462 4.34 35.83 14.12
CA TYR A 462 4.63 37.19 13.70
C TYR A 462 3.47 37.82 12.93
N ALA A 463 2.57 37.01 12.38
CA ALA A 463 1.39 37.45 11.66
C ALA A 463 0.27 37.89 12.62
N LEU A 464 0.08 37.20 13.76
CA LEU A 464 -1.02 37.51 14.70
C LEU A 464 -1.09 39.00 15.11
N PRO A 465 0.00 39.66 15.55
CA PRO A 465 -0.08 41.09 15.91
C PRO A 465 -0.42 41.99 14.72
N LYS A 466 0.04 41.61 13.51
CA LYS A 466 -0.21 42.38 12.27
C LYS A 466 -1.65 42.22 11.77
N LEU A 467 -2.23 41.05 11.97
CA LEU A 467 -3.63 40.80 11.62
C LEU A 467 -4.57 41.71 12.40
N LEU A 468 -4.26 42.02 13.67
CA LEU A 468 -5.03 42.93 14.50
C LEU A 468 -4.93 44.41 14.07
N GLU A 469 -4.01 44.76 13.17
CA GLU A 469 -3.98 46.10 12.55
C GLU A 469 -5.08 46.26 11.49
N ASP A 470 -5.64 45.15 10.99
CA ASP A 470 -6.76 45.14 10.04
C ASP A 470 -8.09 45.23 10.79
N GLU A 471 -8.84 46.32 10.55
CA GLU A 471 -10.14 46.57 11.19
C GLU A 471 -11.16 45.44 10.95
N ALA A 472 -11.05 44.73 9.83
CA ALA A 472 -11.94 43.61 9.53
C ALA A 472 -11.66 42.38 10.41
N VAL A 473 -10.41 42.22 10.84
CA VAL A 473 -9.99 41.13 11.76
C VAL A 473 -10.18 41.55 13.21
N ALA A 474 -9.85 42.79 13.56
CA ALA A 474 -9.96 43.35 14.90
C ALA A 474 -11.39 43.82 15.28
N SER A 475 -12.42 43.32 14.59
CA SER A 475 -13.81 43.62 14.91
C SER A 475 -14.17 43.21 16.34
N ASP A 476 -15.23 43.78 16.91
CA ASP A 476 -15.69 43.44 18.27
C ASP A 476 -15.97 41.93 18.39
N GLY A 477 -15.12 41.22 19.15
CA GLY A 477 -15.15 39.76 19.31
C GLY A 477 -14.36 38.94 18.28
N GLY A 478 -13.56 39.57 17.40
CA GLY A 478 -12.73 38.92 16.38
C GLY A 478 -13.46 38.67 15.05
N GLY A 479 -12.73 38.74 13.93
CA GLY A 479 -13.30 38.73 12.58
C GLY A 479 -13.14 37.43 11.80
N VAL A 480 -12.19 36.56 12.19
CA VAL A 480 -11.87 35.33 11.44
C VAL A 480 -12.81 34.20 11.84
N LYS A 481 -13.63 33.72 10.91
CA LYS A 481 -14.55 32.58 11.15
C LYS A 481 -13.99 31.23 10.73
N LEU A 482 -12.99 31.21 9.85
CA LEU A 482 -12.39 29.99 9.32
C LEU A 482 -10.90 29.97 9.64
N TRP A 483 -10.46 29.02 10.45
CA TRP A 483 -9.05 28.76 10.71
C TRP A 483 -8.65 27.41 10.13
N VAL A 484 -7.72 27.40 9.20
CA VAL A 484 -7.18 26.14 8.67
C VAL A 484 -5.68 26.09 8.88
N SER A 485 -5.15 24.92 9.24
CA SER A 485 -3.71 24.69 9.24
C SER A 485 -3.26 23.30 8.80
N ASP A 486 -2.38 23.26 7.80
CA ASP A 486 -1.56 22.08 7.44
C ASP A 486 -0.07 22.28 7.77
N MET A 487 0.26 23.16 8.73
CA MET A 487 1.65 23.40 9.16
C MET A 487 2.41 22.11 9.48
N CYS A 488 3.69 22.08 9.12
CA CYS A 488 4.59 20.99 9.49
C CYS A 488 5.39 21.38 10.75
N LEU A 489 4.83 21.09 11.92
CA LEU A 489 5.43 21.40 13.21
C LEU A 489 6.21 20.20 13.77
N HIS A 490 7.22 20.46 14.60
CA HIS A 490 8.00 19.41 15.26
C HIS A 490 7.19 18.72 16.36
N ASN A 491 6.36 19.47 17.08
CA ASN A 491 5.40 18.95 18.04
C ASN A 491 3.98 19.20 17.52
N MET A 492 3.16 18.14 17.43
CA MET A 492 1.79 18.28 16.93
C MET A 492 0.90 19.12 17.85
N ALA A 493 1.20 19.22 19.15
CA ALA A 493 0.43 20.03 20.09
C ALA A 493 0.48 21.52 19.76
N GLU A 494 1.58 21.98 19.14
CA GLU A 494 1.73 23.38 18.72
C GLU A 494 0.63 23.82 17.74
N GLN A 495 0.02 22.90 16.98
CA GLN A 495 -1.12 23.23 16.11
C GLN A 495 -2.31 23.77 16.89
N VAL A 496 -2.61 23.13 18.02
CA VAL A 496 -3.72 23.54 18.90
C VAL A 496 -3.34 24.79 19.69
N GLU A 497 -2.10 24.86 20.19
CA GLU A 497 -1.61 26.01 20.97
C GLU A 497 -1.65 27.30 20.15
N LEU A 498 -1.33 27.26 18.85
CA LEU A 498 -1.39 28.43 17.97
C LEU A 498 -2.83 28.88 17.67
N LEU A 499 -3.77 27.94 17.55
CA LEU A 499 -5.19 28.25 17.42
C LEU A 499 -5.75 28.90 18.70
N LEU A 500 -5.37 28.37 19.87
CA LEU A 500 -5.74 28.94 21.16
C LEU A 500 -5.16 30.35 21.35
N LEU A 501 -3.89 30.56 21.00
CA LEU A 501 -3.27 31.88 21.03
C LEU A 501 -4.02 32.88 20.14
N ALA A 502 -4.38 32.49 18.92
CA ALA A 502 -5.16 33.36 18.02
C ALA A 502 -6.53 33.74 18.60
N LYS A 503 -7.17 32.81 19.33
CA LYS A 503 -8.41 33.09 20.05
C LYS A 503 -8.19 34.08 21.20
N GLU A 504 -7.16 33.87 22.02
CA GLU A 504 -6.83 34.72 23.18
C GLU A 504 -6.47 36.15 22.76
N GLU A 505 -5.78 36.30 21.63
CA GLU A 505 -5.43 37.60 21.03
C GLU A 505 -6.61 38.29 20.33
N GLY A 506 -7.79 37.65 20.27
CA GLY A 506 -9.00 38.23 19.69
C GLY A 506 -9.07 38.22 18.16
N VAL A 507 -8.30 37.36 17.50
CA VAL A 507 -8.32 37.22 16.02
C VAL A 507 -9.56 36.44 15.55
N LEU A 508 -9.96 35.41 16.32
CA LEU A 508 -11.06 34.52 15.96
C LEU A 508 -12.41 35.09 16.37
N ALA A 509 -13.38 35.02 15.45
CA ALA A 509 -14.78 35.28 15.76
C ALA A 509 -15.35 34.23 16.73
N PRO A 510 -16.45 34.53 17.46
CA PRO A 510 -17.13 33.54 18.28
C PRO A 510 -17.63 32.37 17.42
N ASN A 511 -17.50 31.14 17.92
CA ASN A 511 -17.80 29.91 17.17
C ASN A 511 -17.02 29.78 15.84
N ALA A 512 -15.73 30.15 15.83
CA ALA A 512 -14.89 29.93 14.66
C ALA A 512 -14.78 28.43 14.32
N PHE A 513 -14.87 28.12 13.03
CA PHE A 513 -14.70 26.78 12.50
C PHE A 513 -13.22 26.54 12.19
N PHE A 514 -12.69 25.38 12.59
CA PHE A 514 -11.29 25.04 12.39
C PHE A 514 -11.07 23.71 11.68
N VAL A 515 -9.96 23.62 10.95
CA VAL A 515 -9.41 22.38 10.38
C VAL A 515 -7.90 22.32 10.62
N LEU A 516 -7.41 21.31 11.33
CA LEU A 516 -6.00 21.16 11.69
C LEU A 516 -5.47 19.81 11.23
N THR A 517 -4.31 19.78 10.59
CA THR A 517 -3.57 18.53 10.38
C THR A 517 -2.54 18.32 11.49
N LEU A 518 -2.71 17.26 12.29
CA LEU A 518 -1.77 16.81 13.30
C LEU A 518 -0.83 15.75 12.70
N LYS A 519 0.49 16.00 12.79
CA LYS A 519 1.54 15.14 12.24
C LYS A 519 2.27 14.37 13.35
N CYS A 520 2.13 13.06 13.38
CA CYS A 520 2.81 12.16 14.31
C CYS A 520 4.23 11.85 13.83
N VAL A 521 5.22 12.34 14.56
CA VAL A 521 6.66 12.13 14.27
C VAL A 521 7.25 10.92 15.02
N VAL A 522 6.53 10.36 15.99
CA VAL A 522 6.96 9.19 16.79
C VAL A 522 6.03 8.00 16.57
N GLY A 523 6.61 6.81 16.42
CA GLY A 523 5.89 5.55 16.25
C GLY A 523 5.69 5.15 14.78
N HIS A 524 5.18 3.92 14.59
CA HIS A 524 5.05 3.30 13.25
C HIS A 524 3.70 2.61 13.01
N SER A 525 2.73 2.72 13.93
CA SER A 525 1.45 2.02 13.82
C SER A 525 0.27 2.98 13.92
N LYS A 526 -0.82 2.64 13.22
CA LYS A 526 -2.09 3.39 13.27
C LYS A 526 -2.56 3.60 14.71
N LEU A 527 -2.58 2.54 15.52
CA LEU A 527 -2.99 2.60 16.92
C LEU A 527 -2.12 3.57 17.76
N ALA A 528 -0.80 3.58 17.53
CA ALA A 528 0.10 4.49 18.23
C ALA A 528 -0.11 5.95 17.82
N TYR A 529 -0.36 6.21 16.53
CA TYR A 529 -0.67 7.54 16.03
C TYR A 529 -2.03 8.04 16.55
N ASP A 530 -3.06 7.19 16.49
CA ASP A 530 -4.41 7.52 16.98
C ASP A 530 -4.38 7.84 18.49
N ALA A 531 -3.63 7.08 19.29
CA ALA A 531 -3.47 7.34 20.71
C ALA A 531 -2.73 8.66 21.02
N GLN A 532 -1.75 9.04 20.21
CA GLN A 532 -1.06 10.33 20.35
C GLN A 532 -1.99 11.50 20.03
N VAL A 533 -2.70 11.41 18.91
CA VAL A 533 -3.67 12.43 18.49
C VAL A 533 -4.78 12.57 19.52
N LYS A 534 -5.30 11.44 20.04
CA LYS A 534 -6.32 11.46 21.09
C LYS A 534 -5.86 12.24 22.33
N LYS A 535 -4.62 12.07 22.79
CA LYS A 535 -4.09 12.83 23.94
C LYS A 535 -4.09 14.34 23.71
N VAL A 536 -3.76 14.77 22.49
CA VAL A 536 -3.73 16.19 22.12
C VAL A 536 -5.14 16.75 22.05
N VAL A 537 -6.08 16.01 21.43
CA VAL A 537 -7.49 16.40 21.36
C VAL A 537 -8.15 16.42 22.75
N ASP A 538 -7.88 15.42 23.59
CA ASP A 538 -8.39 15.38 24.98
C ASP A 538 -7.93 16.61 25.77
N LYS A 539 -6.65 17.00 25.64
CA LYS A 539 -6.13 18.23 26.26
C LYS A 539 -6.81 19.47 25.66
N PHE A 540 -7.04 19.51 24.35
CA PHE A 540 -7.73 20.63 23.70
C PHE A 540 -9.14 20.86 24.27
N PHE A 541 -9.90 19.79 24.54
CA PHE A 541 -11.20 19.87 25.24
C PHE A 541 -11.10 20.38 26.68
N MET A 542 -9.96 20.22 27.35
CA MET A 542 -9.74 20.78 28.69
C MET A 542 -9.42 22.27 28.64
N ASP A 543 -8.70 22.71 27.61
CA ASP A 543 -8.19 24.06 27.48
C ASP A 543 -9.17 25.01 26.77
N ALA A 544 -10.17 24.50 26.04
CA ALA A 544 -11.17 25.31 25.33
C ALA A 544 -12.56 24.69 25.27
N ASN A 545 -13.57 25.55 25.11
CA ASN A 545 -14.94 25.15 24.81
C ASN A 545 -15.07 24.82 23.31
N LEU A 546 -15.14 23.53 23.00
CA LEU A 546 -15.21 23.01 21.65
C LEU A 546 -16.59 22.41 21.36
N ASP A 547 -16.96 22.39 20.09
CA ASP A 547 -18.22 21.80 19.64
C ASP A 547 -18.05 21.01 18.36
N CYS A 548 -18.79 19.91 18.26
CA CYS A 548 -18.84 19.03 17.08
C CYS A 548 -17.45 18.72 16.51
N VAL A 549 -16.50 18.29 17.36
CA VAL A 549 -15.11 18.00 16.94
C VAL A 549 -14.98 16.56 16.49
N GLU A 550 -14.47 16.38 15.27
CA GLU A 550 -14.15 15.07 14.68
C GLU A 550 -12.65 14.92 14.43
N THR A 551 -12.19 13.68 14.43
CA THR A 551 -10.82 13.32 14.05
C THR A 551 -10.83 12.26 12.96
N PHE A 552 -10.27 12.60 11.80
CA PHE A 552 -10.20 11.71 10.65
C PHE A 552 -8.76 11.28 10.34
N HIS A 553 -8.63 10.05 9.85
CA HIS A 553 -7.53 9.69 8.97
C HIS A 553 -8.09 9.79 7.55
N LEU A 554 -7.59 10.69 6.73
CA LEU A 554 -8.09 10.92 5.37
C LEU A 554 -7.34 10.04 4.34
N PHE A 555 -7.88 9.83 3.15
CA PHE A 555 -7.18 9.31 1.97
C PHE A 555 -6.00 10.21 1.57
N SER A 556 -6.18 11.53 1.70
CA SER A 556 -5.14 12.53 1.42
C SER A 556 -4.05 12.61 2.51
N ASN A 557 -4.30 12.03 3.69
CA ASN A 557 -3.33 11.95 4.78
C ASN A 557 -2.26 10.88 4.53
N ARG A 558 -1.05 11.13 5.03
CA ARG A 558 -0.04 10.08 5.21
C ARG A 558 -0.37 9.21 6.41
N SER A 559 0.34 8.08 6.59
CA SER A 559 0.11 7.14 7.69
C SER A 559 0.18 7.80 9.08
N GLY A 560 1.14 8.71 9.28
CA GLY A 560 1.34 9.50 10.49
C GLY A 560 0.60 10.84 10.52
N GLU A 561 -0.41 11.08 9.68
CA GLU A 561 -1.20 12.32 9.71
C GLU A 561 -2.65 12.03 10.12
N ARG A 562 -3.22 12.89 10.95
CA ARG A 562 -4.68 12.95 11.22
C ARG A 562 -5.17 14.37 11.04
N THR A 563 -6.42 14.53 10.64
CA THR A 563 -7.07 15.82 10.49
C THR A 563 -8.16 15.97 11.55
N VAL A 564 -8.11 17.04 12.32
CA VAL A 564 -9.07 17.39 13.36
C VAL A 564 -9.87 18.59 12.88
N ILE A 565 -11.19 18.54 13.01
CA ILE A 565 -12.12 19.52 12.44
C ILE A 565 -13.26 19.77 13.44
N GLY A 566 -13.74 20.99 13.56
CA GLY A 566 -14.85 21.32 14.46
C GLY A 566 -14.95 22.82 14.75
N TYR A 567 -15.60 23.17 15.85
CA TYR A 567 -15.80 24.57 16.26
C TYR A 567 -15.11 24.87 17.58
N ILE A 568 -14.59 26.09 17.70
CA ILE A 568 -14.11 26.67 18.95
C ILE A 568 -15.00 27.85 19.33
N LYS A 569 -15.63 27.79 20.50
CA LYS A 569 -16.68 28.73 20.93
C LYS A 569 -16.16 30.02 21.52
#